data_AF-B7FY40-F1
#
_entry.id   AF-B7FY40-F1
#
_cell.length_a   1.000
_cell.length_b   1.000
_cell.length_c   1.000
_cell.angle_alpha   90.00
_cell.angle_beta   90.00
_cell.angle_gamma   90.00
#
_symmetry.space_group_name_H-M   'P 1'
#
loop_
_entity.id
_entity.type
_entity.pdbx_description
1 polymer ?
#
loop_
_entity_poly.entity_id
_entity_poly.type
_entity_poly.pdbx_seq_one_letter_code
_entity_poly.pdbx_strand_id
1 'polypeptide(L)'
;MMTGPLVMAAIWTFRPVAAFVAPGTSVHYRRAYQRLWMASSSSATISVDNNVSRMSVLQTLLSKHGAPGSRQCDQPNDLVPVTSLHETPELVSSMTGPDEQLSNLHPYLFPIAKSTSSGNYICAYRNPFTEESDINHPWPIVEAQIGGPGMRLLALNSEHLMRRIACECDTDGSDASRTLVTLYNQDLGKGDLASALDAPYQAGAVEQLGYGVDKYVLLRVGPFPDLYQTMARQHAEKGDEQSSLIAAEAANGKLAGFGSTFRFYARLLASFPNRHEESRDAARMCLRLPLTTIGMSMDDFREVAVLGQLAEEQDSLKDTIAKLNDMYEKLRMAEQEEDGSKTPEQAAIDEASYLMDQTALSGARWSEIRPKLGTIFRSIDRVDMAKFVDLYSDK
;
A
#
# COMPACT_ATOMS: atom_id res chain seq x y z
N MET A 1 -31.34 50.42 2.78
CA MET A 1 -31.29 49.03 3.29
C MET A 1 -31.15 48.11 2.08
N MET A 2 -29.92 47.72 1.76
CA MET A 2 -29.60 46.69 0.77
C MET A 2 -28.38 45.95 1.31
N THR A 3 -28.54 44.68 1.64
CA THR A 3 -27.48 43.78 2.10
C THR A 3 -27.17 42.81 0.96
N GLY A 4 -25.98 42.93 0.39
CA GLY A 4 -25.43 41.96 -0.57
C GLY A 4 -24.73 40.79 0.16
N PRO A 5 -24.53 39.64 -0.51
CA PRO A 5 -23.95 38.47 0.12
C PRO A 5 -22.42 38.55 0.18
N LEU A 6 -21.86 38.18 1.35
CA LEU A 6 -20.43 37.96 1.56
C LEU A 6 -19.97 36.70 0.81
N VAL A 7 -19.06 36.88 -0.13
CA VAL A 7 -18.26 35.79 -0.72
C VAL A 7 -17.04 35.56 0.18
N MET A 8 -17.02 34.44 0.90
CA MET A 8 -15.85 33.98 1.65
C MET A 8 -14.92 33.23 0.69
N ALA A 9 -13.84 33.88 0.26
CA ALA A 9 -12.73 33.25 -0.41
C ALA A 9 -11.86 32.50 0.63
N ALA A 10 -11.81 31.18 0.57
CA ALA A 10 -10.88 30.37 1.35
C ALA A 10 -9.48 30.47 0.72
N ILE A 11 -8.61 31.28 1.34
CA ILE A 11 -7.21 31.42 0.96
C ILE A 11 -6.47 30.16 1.44
N TRP A 12 -6.02 29.35 0.48
CA TRP A 12 -5.09 28.24 0.74
C TRP A 12 -3.68 28.81 0.89
N THR A 13 -3.16 28.89 2.11
CA THR A 13 -1.74 29.16 2.35
C THR A 13 -0.95 27.86 2.43
N PHE A 14 -0.48 27.37 1.28
CA PHE A 14 0.58 26.35 1.24
C PHE A 14 1.93 27.05 1.41
N ARG A 15 2.70 26.65 2.42
CA ARG A 15 4.13 27.00 2.51
C ARG A 15 4.91 26.07 1.56
N PRO A 16 5.68 26.59 0.59
CA PRO A 16 6.54 25.76 -0.22
C PRO A 16 7.72 25.28 0.63
N VAL A 17 7.97 23.97 0.66
CA VAL A 17 9.23 23.42 1.17
C VAL A 17 10.12 23.17 -0.04
N ALA A 18 11.14 24.00 -0.21
CA ALA A 18 12.21 23.76 -1.17
C ALA A 18 13.02 22.54 -0.72
N ALA A 19 13.02 21.46 -1.50
CA ALA A 19 13.96 20.36 -1.33
C ALA A 19 15.24 20.70 -2.09
N PHE A 20 16.23 21.24 -1.37
CA PHE A 20 17.60 21.42 -1.86
C PHE A 20 18.34 20.09 -1.70
N VAL A 21 18.97 19.61 -2.77
CA VAL A 21 19.79 18.39 -2.78
C VAL A 21 21.13 18.69 -2.09
N ALA A 22 21.42 17.94 -1.02
CA ALA A 22 22.74 17.89 -0.39
C ALA A 22 23.15 16.41 -0.19
N PRO A 23 24.45 16.06 -0.31
CA PRO A 23 24.92 14.68 -0.28
C PRO A 23 25.10 14.18 1.18
N GLY A 24 24.59 12.98 1.46
CA GLY A 24 24.68 12.29 2.75
C GLY A 24 23.63 11.19 2.84
N THR A 25 23.92 10.00 2.33
CA THR A 25 22.91 9.04 1.83
C THR A 25 22.45 7.95 2.80
N SER A 26 23.17 7.61 3.87
CA SER A 26 22.77 6.43 4.68
C SER A 26 21.68 6.68 5.74
N VAL A 27 21.46 7.93 6.18
CA VAL A 27 20.45 8.26 7.23
C VAL A 27 19.04 8.46 6.67
N HIS A 28 18.88 8.47 5.33
CA HIS A 28 17.62 8.87 4.69
C HIS A 28 16.60 7.75 4.47
N TYR A 29 17.03 6.48 4.45
CA TYR A 29 16.10 5.36 4.31
C TYR A 29 15.11 5.33 5.48
N ARG A 30 15.59 5.48 6.73
CA ARG A 30 14.72 5.55 7.92
C ARG A 30 13.84 6.81 7.97
N ARG A 31 14.29 7.97 7.47
CA ARG A 31 13.51 9.23 7.55
C ARG A 31 12.33 9.30 6.57
N ALA A 32 12.41 8.64 5.42
CA ALA A 32 11.27 8.51 4.51
C ALA A 32 10.20 7.58 5.10
N TYR A 33 10.63 6.55 5.84
CA TYR A 33 9.76 5.64 6.60
C TYR A 33 9.17 6.27 7.88
N GLN A 34 9.94 7.08 8.62
CA GLN A 34 9.50 7.75 9.86
C GLN A 34 8.37 8.77 9.65
N ARG A 35 8.18 9.29 8.42
CA ARG A 35 7.08 10.21 8.10
C ARG A 35 5.73 9.51 7.88
N LEU A 36 5.71 8.18 7.87
CA LEU A 36 4.51 7.40 7.64
C LEU A 36 3.55 7.40 8.87
N TRP A 37 4.02 7.82 10.06
CA TRP A 37 3.34 7.42 11.32
C TRP A 37 3.25 8.47 12.44
N MET A 38 3.33 9.78 12.15
CA MET A 38 3.15 10.83 13.19
C MET A 38 1.72 11.38 13.34
N ALA A 39 0.68 10.56 13.15
CA ALA A 39 -0.69 10.96 13.45
C ALA A 39 -1.49 9.90 14.22
N SER A 40 -1.84 10.28 15.46
CA SER A 40 -2.78 9.66 16.38
C SER A 40 -2.28 8.46 17.20
N SER A 41 -1.72 8.79 18.36
CA SER A 41 -1.60 7.88 19.50
C SER A 41 -2.95 7.72 20.22
N SER A 42 -3.43 6.49 20.35
CA SER A 42 -4.26 6.10 21.49
C SER A 42 -4.18 4.60 21.70
N SER A 43 -3.72 4.21 22.88
CA SER A 43 -3.67 2.83 23.36
C SER A 43 -5.09 2.25 23.44
N ALA A 44 -5.34 1.21 22.67
CA ALA A 44 -6.44 0.29 22.89
C ALA A 44 -5.91 -1.13 22.65
N THR A 45 -5.95 -1.94 23.69
CA THR A 45 -5.69 -3.38 23.66
C THR A 45 -6.80 -4.06 22.86
N ILE A 46 -6.54 -4.36 21.61
CA ILE A 46 -7.33 -5.33 20.85
C ILE A 46 -6.43 -6.54 20.61
N SER A 47 -6.85 -7.71 21.09
CA SER A 47 -6.25 -8.96 20.63
C SER A 47 -6.67 -9.17 19.18
N VAL A 48 -5.88 -8.68 18.23
CA VAL A 48 -6.05 -9.01 16.81
C VAL A 48 -4.81 -9.76 16.41
N ASP A 49 -4.92 -11.07 16.22
CA ASP A 49 -3.82 -11.88 15.72
C ASP A 49 -3.30 -11.40 14.33
N ASN A 50 -3.96 -10.42 13.68
CA ASN A 50 -3.62 -9.91 12.35
C ASN A 50 -3.85 -8.39 12.09
N ASN A 51 -3.98 -7.51 13.10
CA ASN A 51 -4.20 -6.02 12.95
C ASN A 51 -5.18 -5.54 11.85
N VAL A 52 -6.11 -6.39 11.43
CA VAL A 52 -7.18 -6.08 10.48
C VAL A 52 -8.48 -5.94 11.27
N SER A 53 -9.01 -4.73 11.32
CA SER A 53 -10.26 -4.45 12.00
C SER A 53 -11.43 -5.14 11.31
N ARG A 54 -12.30 -5.77 12.11
CA ARG A 54 -13.62 -6.29 11.72
C ARG A 54 -13.56 -7.18 10.47
N MET A 55 -12.69 -8.20 10.50
CA MET A 55 -12.40 -9.10 9.37
C MET A 55 -13.66 -9.64 8.67
N SER A 56 -14.65 -10.14 9.41
CA SER A 56 -15.88 -10.70 8.83
C SER A 56 -16.71 -9.66 8.08
N VAL A 57 -16.77 -8.43 8.61
CA VAL A 57 -17.41 -7.28 7.96
C VAL A 57 -16.65 -6.93 6.69
N LEU A 58 -15.33 -6.80 6.76
CA LEU A 58 -14.47 -6.51 5.61
C LEU A 58 -14.66 -7.54 4.50
N GLN A 59 -14.58 -8.83 4.83
CA GLN A 59 -14.76 -9.92 3.87
C GLN A 59 -16.15 -9.88 3.22
N THR A 60 -17.19 -9.59 3.99
CA THR A 60 -18.57 -9.47 3.45
C THR A 60 -18.71 -8.27 2.53
N LEU A 61 -18.18 -7.11 2.92
CA LEU A 61 -18.19 -5.90 2.10
C LEU A 61 -17.41 -6.11 0.79
N LEU A 62 -16.21 -6.67 0.86
CA LEU A 62 -15.39 -7.01 -0.30
C LEU A 62 -16.13 -7.99 -1.24
N SER A 63 -16.76 -9.03 -0.67
CA SER A 63 -17.51 -10.00 -1.47
C SER A 63 -18.68 -9.34 -2.19
N LYS A 64 -19.43 -8.45 -1.54
CA LYS A 64 -20.64 -7.85 -2.12
C LYS A 64 -20.38 -6.66 -3.03
N HIS A 65 -19.32 -5.90 -2.77
CA HIS A 65 -19.02 -4.66 -3.48
C HIS A 65 -17.85 -4.79 -4.46
N GLY A 66 -16.89 -5.66 -4.19
CA GLY A 66 -15.55 -5.57 -4.77
C GLY A 66 -14.63 -4.67 -3.93
N ALA A 67 -13.36 -4.60 -4.30
CA ALA A 67 -12.34 -3.77 -3.65
C ALA A 67 -12.13 -2.45 -4.43
N PRO A 68 -12.63 -1.30 -3.93
CA PRO A 68 -12.41 -0.03 -4.61
C PRO A 68 -10.93 0.31 -4.80
N GLY A 69 -10.59 0.82 -5.97
CA GLY A 69 -9.21 1.15 -6.37
C GLY A 69 -8.37 -0.04 -6.83
N SER A 70 -8.87 -1.28 -6.69
CA SER A 70 -8.26 -2.44 -7.35
C SER A 70 -8.45 -2.37 -8.86
N ARG A 71 -7.51 -2.94 -9.62
CA ARG A 71 -7.66 -3.04 -11.09
C ARG A 71 -8.34 -4.32 -11.56
N GLN A 72 -8.35 -5.36 -10.74
CA GLN A 72 -8.82 -6.70 -11.15
C GLN A 72 -9.70 -7.38 -10.08
N CYS A 73 -9.99 -6.69 -8.97
CA CYS A 73 -10.82 -7.18 -7.88
C CYS A 73 -11.94 -6.19 -7.50
N ASP A 74 -12.32 -5.28 -8.40
CA ASP A 74 -13.28 -4.19 -8.13
C ASP A 74 -14.74 -4.58 -8.39
N GLN A 75 -14.99 -5.79 -8.89
CA GLN A 75 -16.34 -6.21 -9.27
C GLN A 75 -17.15 -6.79 -8.10
N PRO A 76 -18.45 -6.47 -8.00
CA PRO A 76 -19.37 -7.11 -7.05
C PRO A 76 -19.44 -8.64 -7.22
N ASN A 77 -19.45 -9.37 -6.11
CA ASN A 77 -19.54 -10.85 -6.06
C ASN A 77 -18.36 -11.61 -6.70
N ASP A 78 -17.24 -10.94 -6.97
CA ASP A 78 -16.03 -11.58 -7.49
C ASP A 78 -15.08 -12.06 -6.38
N LEU A 79 -15.12 -11.44 -5.21
CA LEU A 79 -14.23 -11.76 -4.10
C LEU A 79 -14.82 -12.84 -3.19
N VAL A 80 -14.07 -13.92 -2.98
CA VAL A 80 -14.40 -15.00 -2.04
C VAL A 80 -13.50 -14.90 -0.80
N PRO A 81 -14.05 -14.92 0.42
CA PRO A 81 -13.27 -14.87 1.65
C PRO A 81 -12.27 -16.03 1.75
N VAL A 82 -11.05 -15.73 2.21
CA VAL A 82 -10.08 -16.75 2.60
C VAL A 82 -10.35 -17.12 4.07
N THR A 83 -10.89 -18.31 4.30
CA THR A 83 -11.29 -18.80 5.63
C THR A 83 -10.24 -19.70 6.30
N SER A 84 -9.22 -20.13 5.56
CA SER A 84 -8.36 -21.26 5.91
C SER A 84 -7.14 -20.95 6.80
N LEU A 85 -6.96 -19.73 7.30
CA LEU A 85 -5.71 -19.39 8.00
C LEU A 85 -5.75 -19.51 9.53
N HIS A 86 -6.92 -19.52 10.19
CA HIS A 86 -6.98 -19.47 11.66
C HIS A 86 -8.11 -20.26 12.34
N GLU A 87 -8.92 -21.03 11.62
CA GLU A 87 -9.92 -21.88 12.27
C GLU A 87 -9.32 -23.23 12.68
N THR A 88 -8.84 -23.27 13.94
CA THR A 88 -8.47 -24.43 14.78
C THR A 88 -7.04 -25.02 14.66
N PRO A 89 -6.33 -25.24 15.80
CA PRO A 89 -5.04 -25.96 15.86
C PRO A 89 -5.10 -27.41 15.34
N GLU A 90 -6.29 -27.98 15.21
CA GLU A 90 -6.52 -29.35 14.72
C GLU A 90 -6.69 -29.41 13.18
N LEU A 91 -6.85 -28.27 12.50
CA LEU A 91 -6.85 -28.20 11.03
C LEU A 91 -5.46 -27.94 10.46
N VAL A 92 -4.52 -27.40 11.25
CA VAL A 92 -3.10 -27.32 10.88
C VAL A 92 -2.49 -28.73 10.71
N SER A 93 -3.02 -29.73 11.42
CA SER A 93 -2.65 -31.14 11.26
C SER A 93 -3.39 -31.86 10.13
N SER A 94 -4.52 -31.33 9.62
CA SER A 94 -5.23 -31.86 8.43
C SER A 94 -5.01 -31.04 7.15
N MET A 95 -4.27 -29.93 7.21
CA MET A 95 -3.63 -29.29 6.06
C MET A 95 -2.40 -30.11 5.61
N THR A 96 -2.63 -31.40 5.30
CA THR A 96 -1.64 -32.33 4.75
C THR A 96 -1.47 -32.16 3.23
N GLY A 97 -1.61 -30.93 2.75
CA GLY A 97 -1.18 -30.51 1.44
C GLY A 97 -0.83 -29.03 1.54
N PRO A 98 0.33 -28.57 1.03
CA PRO A 98 0.52 -27.15 0.88
C PRO A 98 -0.60 -26.68 -0.04
N ASP A 99 -1.32 -25.61 0.32
CA ASP A 99 -1.83 -24.78 -0.75
C ASP A 99 -0.56 -24.16 -1.37
N GLU A 100 0.11 -24.93 -2.25
CA GLU A 100 1.41 -24.61 -2.85
C GLU A 100 1.37 -23.20 -3.45
N GLN A 101 0.17 -22.80 -3.87
CA GLN A 101 -0.20 -21.48 -4.34
C GLN A 101 0.06 -20.39 -3.28
N LEU A 102 -0.46 -20.50 -2.05
CA LEU A 102 -0.29 -19.47 -1.00
C LEU A 102 1.15 -19.41 -0.47
N SER A 103 1.89 -20.52 -0.53
CA SER A 103 3.33 -20.50 -0.21
C SER A 103 4.11 -19.53 -1.10
N ASN A 104 3.60 -19.30 -2.32
CA ASN A 104 4.13 -18.37 -3.29
C ASN A 104 3.38 -17.02 -3.32
N LEU A 105 2.60 -16.68 -2.29
CA LEU A 105 2.19 -15.30 -2.03
C LEU A 105 3.36 -14.54 -1.40
N HIS A 106 3.42 -13.22 -1.61
CA HIS A 106 4.45 -12.37 -1.01
C HIS A 106 4.54 -12.59 0.53
N PRO A 107 5.74 -12.81 1.11
CA PRO A 107 5.91 -13.24 2.50
C PRO A 107 5.30 -12.35 3.57
N TYR A 108 5.16 -11.05 3.28
CA TYR A 108 4.60 -10.06 4.22
C TYR A 108 3.09 -9.83 4.10
N LEU A 109 2.37 -10.72 3.39
CA LEU A 109 0.93 -10.58 3.16
C LEU A 109 0.11 -11.60 3.94
N PHE A 110 -0.95 -11.10 4.56
CA PHE A 110 -2.03 -11.88 5.12
C PHE A 110 -3.23 -11.83 4.14
N PRO A 111 -3.61 -12.94 3.47
CA PRO A 111 -4.69 -12.93 2.49
C PRO A 111 -6.07 -12.85 3.17
N ILE A 112 -6.93 -12.00 2.61
CA ILE A 112 -8.28 -11.70 3.14
C ILE A 112 -9.36 -12.29 2.23
N ALA A 113 -9.22 -12.07 0.92
CA ALA A 113 -10.15 -12.54 -0.09
C ALA A 113 -9.42 -12.80 -1.42
N LYS A 114 -9.97 -13.72 -2.22
CA LYS A 114 -9.47 -14.09 -3.55
C LYS A 114 -10.50 -13.73 -4.61
N SER A 115 -10.06 -13.09 -5.69
CA SER A 115 -10.89 -12.85 -6.87
C SER A 115 -11.07 -14.14 -7.66
N THR A 116 -12.32 -14.46 -8.00
CA THR A 116 -12.66 -15.62 -8.83
C THR A 116 -12.33 -15.39 -10.30
N SER A 117 -12.39 -14.15 -10.75
CA SER A 117 -12.17 -13.75 -12.14
C SER A 117 -10.69 -13.58 -12.48
N SER A 118 -9.92 -12.90 -11.63
CA SER A 118 -8.51 -12.60 -11.89
C SER A 118 -7.55 -13.57 -11.18
N GLY A 119 -8.00 -14.22 -10.11
CA GLY A 119 -7.13 -15.00 -9.23
C GLY A 119 -6.24 -14.16 -8.31
N ASN A 120 -6.33 -12.83 -8.36
CA ASN A 120 -5.62 -11.93 -7.46
C ASN A 120 -6.20 -12.00 -6.04
N TYR A 121 -5.42 -11.53 -5.08
CA TYR A 121 -5.77 -11.50 -3.68
C TYR A 121 -5.83 -10.08 -3.16
N ILE A 122 -6.83 -9.84 -2.32
CA ILE A 122 -6.84 -8.71 -1.39
C ILE A 122 -6.17 -9.19 -0.10
N CYS A 123 -5.15 -8.47 0.34
CA CYS A 123 -4.33 -8.84 1.47
C CYS A 123 -4.15 -7.66 2.42
N ALA A 124 -3.90 -7.95 3.70
CA ALA A 124 -3.28 -7.00 4.59
C ALA A 124 -1.75 -7.13 4.54
N TYR A 125 -1.06 -6.00 4.48
CA TYR A 125 0.39 -5.92 4.42
C TYR A 125 0.98 -5.69 5.81
N ARG A 126 1.69 -6.69 6.32
CA ARG A 126 2.42 -6.60 7.58
C ARG A 126 3.84 -6.09 7.29
N ASN A 127 4.08 -4.81 7.55
CA ASN A 127 5.42 -4.25 7.39
C ASN A 127 6.39 -4.84 8.45
N PRO A 128 7.46 -5.54 8.05
CA PRO A 128 8.44 -6.10 8.99
C PRO A 128 9.31 -5.05 9.68
N PHE A 129 9.32 -3.82 9.15
CA PHE A 129 10.23 -2.75 9.60
C PHE A 129 9.53 -1.71 10.49
N THR A 130 8.32 -2.01 10.92
CA THR A 130 7.56 -1.18 11.86
C THR A 130 8.20 -1.27 13.25
N GLU A 131 8.48 -0.14 13.88
CA GLU A 131 9.05 -0.10 15.24
C GLU A 131 8.05 -0.65 16.28
N GLU A 132 8.52 -1.05 17.45
CA GLU A 132 7.66 -1.67 18.49
C GLU A 132 6.54 -0.73 18.97
N SER A 133 6.77 0.59 18.94
CA SER A 133 5.76 1.60 19.25
C SER A 133 4.56 1.59 18.31
N ASP A 134 4.76 1.00 17.13
CA ASP A 134 3.87 1.07 15.98
C ASP A 134 3.20 -0.29 15.71
N ILE A 135 3.46 -1.31 16.55
CA ILE A 135 2.88 -2.67 16.44
C ILE A 135 1.36 -2.65 16.48
N ASN A 136 0.73 -1.65 17.10
CA ASN A 136 -0.74 -1.54 17.15
C ASN A 136 -1.34 -0.79 15.96
N HIS A 137 -0.54 -0.41 14.95
CA HIS A 137 -1.08 0.26 13.78
C HIS A 137 -1.79 -0.74 12.83
N PRO A 138 -2.99 -0.39 12.35
CA PRO A 138 -3.71 -1.20 11.38
C PRO A 138 -2.90 -1.44 10.10
N TRP A 139 -2.94 -2.66 9.58
CA TRP A 139 -2.16 -3.02 8.39
C TRP A 139 -2.78 -2.44 7.11
N PRO A 140 -1.97 -1.89 6.18
CA PRO A 140 -2.43 -1.46 4.87
C PRO A 140 -3.08 -2.58 4.08
N ILE A 141 -4.12 -2.25 3.31
CA ILE A 141 -4.78 -3.19 2.41
C ILE A 141 -4.21 -3.03 1.01
N VAL A 142 -3.80 -4.16 0.43
CA VAL A 142 -3.14 -4.23 -0.87
C VAL A 142 -3.79 -5.27 -1.78
N GLU A 143 -3.63 -5.09 -3.08
CA GLU A 143 -3.85 -6.11 -4.10
C GLU A 143 -2.51 -6.79 -4.42
N ALA A 144 -2.52 -8.12 -4.57
CA ALA A 144 -1.34 -8.89 -4.98
C ALA A 144 -1.71 -10.11 -5.82
N GLN A 145 -0.75 -10.57 -6.63
CA GLN A 145 -0.86 -11.80 -7.41
C GLN A 145 0.06 -12.89 -6.83
N ILE A 146 -0.38 -14.15 -6.85
CA ILE A 146 0.51 -15.28 -6.51
C ILE A 146 1.66 -15.34 -7.51
N GLY A 147 2.89 -15.42 -7.00
CA GLY A 147 4.10 -15.37 -7.81
C GLY A 147 4.39 -14.03 -8.48
N GLY A 148 3.58 -12.99 -8.22
CA GLY A 148 3.86 -11.64 -8.68
C GLY A 148 5.05 -11.03 -7.93
N PRO A 149 5.77 -10.06 -8.54
CA PRO A 149 6.95 -9.43 -7.95
C PRO A 149 6.63 -8.50 -6.77
N GLY A 150 5.36 -8.20 -6.52
CA GLY A 150 4.99 -7.20 -5.53
C GLY A 150 3.49 -7.04 -5.35
N MET A 151 3.12 -5.85 -4.87
CA MET A 151 1.77 -5.51 -4.43
C MET A 151 1.41 -4.07 -4.82
N ARG A 152 0.12 -3.75 -4.75
CA ARG A 152 -0.41 -2.41 -4.94
C ARG A 152 -1.23 -1.97 -3.73
N LEU A 153 -0.94 -0.80 -3.19
CA LEU A 153 -1.73 -0.20 -2.13
C LEU A 153 -3.15 0.13 -2.61
N LEU A 154 -4.15 -0.25 -1.81
CA LEU A 154 -5.55 0.11 -1.99
C LEU A 154 -6.01 1.09 -0.93
N ALA A 155 -5.68 0.82 0.34
CA ALA A 155 -6.05 1.67 1.47
C ALA A 155 -5.00 1.58 2.57
N LEU A 156 -4.87 2.63 3.39
CA LEU A 156 -3.97 2.62 4.54
C LEU A 156 -4.34 1.60 5.62
N ASN A 157 -5.60 1.16 5.66
CA ASN A 157 -6.08 0.10 6.55
C ASN A 157 -7.47 -0.39 6.14
N SER A 158 -7.96 -1.44 6.82
CA SER A 158 -9.28 -2.01 6.57
C SER A 158 -10.43 -1.03 6.82
N GLU A 159 -10.39 -0.23 7.88
CA GLU A 159 -11.47 0.72 8.19
C GLU A 159 -11.62 1.81 7.13
N HIS A 160 -10.51 2.34 6.59
CA HIS A 160 -10.55 3.26 5.46
C HIS A 160 -11.21 2.60 4.25
N LEU A 161 -10.83 1.37 3.91
CA LEU A 161 -11.41 0.66 2.76
C LEU A 161 -12.91 0.39 2.96
N MET A 162 -13.30 -0.11 4.13
CA MET A 162 -14.70 -0.39 4.45
C MET A 162 -15.56 0.88 4.48
N ARG A 163 -15.04 1.98 5.05
CA ARG A 163 -15.76 3.26 5.05
C ARG A 163 -15.92 3.80 3.63
N ARG A 164 -14.91 3.65 2.76
CA ARG A 164 -15.01 4.01 1.35
C ARG A 164 -16.12 3.22 0.65
N ILE A 165 -16.19 1.90 0.86
CA ILE A 165 -17.27 1.06 0.33
C ILE A 165 -18.64 1.58 0.81
N ALA A 166 -18.78 1.94 2.08
CA ALA A 166 -20.03 2.52 2.59
C ALA A 166 -20.40 3.85 1.90
N CYS A 167 -19.42 4.73 1.65
CA CYS A 167 -19.64 5.98 0.91
C CYS A 167 -20.08 5.74 -0.54
N GLU A 168 -19.46 4.78 -1.24
CA GLU A 168 -19.83 4.41 -2.61
C GLU A 168 -21.24 3.80 -2.67
N CYS A 169 -21.56 2.89 -1.74
CA CYS A 169 -22.91 2.31 -1.60
C CYS A 169 -23.99 3.37 -1.32
N ASP A 170 -23.70 4.37 -0.48
CA ASP A 170 -24.66 5.42 -0.15
C ASP A 170 -25.12 6.22 -1.40
N THR A 171 -24.25 6.32 -2.42
CA THR A 171 -24.59 7.01 -3.68
C THR A 171 -25.41 6.19 -4.67
N ASP A 172 -25.42 4.86 -4.56
CA ASP A 172 -26.15 3.95 -5.46
C ASP A 172 -27.65 3.87 -5.11
N GLY A 173 -28.01 4.04 -3.84
CA GLY A 173 -29.41 4.13 -3.40
C GLY A 173 -30.24 2.84 -3.50
N SER A 174 -29.64 1.70 -3.85
CA SER A 174 -30.30 0.40 -3.86
C SER A 174 -30.47 -0.21 -2.45
N ASP A 175 -31.42 -1.13 -2.29
CA ASP A 175 -31.63 -1.83 -1.01
C ASP A 175 -30.42 -2.69 -0.60
N ALA A 176 -29.72 -3.26 -1.59
CA ALA A 176 -28.47 -3.97 -1.36
C ALA A 176 -27.41 -3.02 -0.78
N SER A 177 -27.26 -1.82 -1.35
CA SER A 177 -26.33 -0.81 -0.88
C SER A 177 -26.66 -0.28 0.52
N ARG A 178 -27.94 -0.07 0.85
CA ARG A 178 -28.37 0.27 2.22
C ARG A 178 -28.01 -0.81 3.25
N THR A 179 -28.10 -2.08 2.85
CA THR A 179 -27.72 -3.21 3.72
C THR A 179 -26.22 -3.20 4.01
N LEU A 180 -25.38 -2.90 3.02
CA LEU A 180 -23.93 -2.80 3.21
C LEU A 180 -23.54 -1.60 4.09
N VAL A 181 -24.19 -0.45 3.95
CA VAL A 181 -24.00 0.69 4.86
C VAL A 181 -24.37 0.33 6.30
N THR A 182 -25.50 -0.36 6.49
CA THR A 182 -25.93 -0.85 7.82
C THR A 182 -24.91 -1.82 8.42
N LEU A 183 -24.44 -2.77 7.61
CA LEU A 183 -23.40 -3.73 8.00
C LEU A 183 -22.09 -3.02 8.38
N TYR A 184 -21.66 -2.01 7.60
CA TYR A 184 -20.48 -1.20 7.94
C TYR A 184 -20.63 -0.47 9.27
N ASN A 185 -21.82 0.03 9.60
CA ASN A 185 -22.07 0.72 10.86
C ASN A 185 -22.23 -0.22 12.06
N GLN A 186 -22.37 -1.53 11.83
CA GLN A 186 -22.48 -2.49 12.91
C GLN A 186 -21.22 -2.47 13.77
N ASP A 187 -21.39 -2.35 15.10
CA ASP A 187 -20.29 -2.36 16.08
C ASP A 187 -19.38 -1.12 16.08
N LEU A 188 -19.69 -0.08 15.30
CA LEU A 188 -19.04 1.23 15.41
C LEU A 188 -19.64 2.08 16.54
N GLY A 189 -18.82 2.94 17.14
CA GLY A 189 -19.20 3.88 18.20
C GLY A 189 -19.18 3.27 19.60
N LYS A 190 -18.52 2.11 19.74
CA LYS A 190 -18.44 1.34 21.00
C LYS A 190 -17.14 1.59 21.77
N GLY A 191 -16.19 2.34 21.20
CA GLY A 191 -14.88 2.62 21.77
C GLY A 191 -13.84 1.53 21.49
N ASP A 192 -14.15 0.59 20.59
CA ASP A 192 -13.27 -0.55 20.25
C ASP A 192 -12.19 -0.17 19.22
N LEU A 193 -12.32 0.98 18.56
CA LEU A 193 -11.37 1.52 17.58
C LEU A 193 -10.87 2.91 17.99
N ALA A 194 -9.79 3.38 17.37
CA ALA A 194 -9.35 4.77 17.50
C ALA A 194 -10.50 5.73 17.13
N SER A 195 -10.66 6.81 17.88
CA SER A 195 -11.84 7.69 17.83
C SER A 195 -12.21 8.19 16.43
N ALA A 196 -11.23 8.44 15.56
CA ALA A 196 -11.46 8.87 14.17
C ALA A 196 -12.07 7.76 13.27
N LEU A 197 -11.76 6.49 13.58
CA LEU A 197 -12.21 5.31 12.84
C LEU A 197 -13.46 4.66 13.45
N ASP A 198 -13.73 4.91 14.74
CA ASP A 198 -14.89 4.33 15.44
C ASP A 198 -16.22 5.05 15.14
N ALA A 199 -16.20 6.26 14.58
CA ALA A 199 -17.43 7.00 14.31
C ALA A 199 -18.30 6.31 13.22
N PRO A 200 -19.58 6.00 13.47
CA PRO A 200 -20.47 5.48 12.45
C PRO A 200 -20.59 6.41 11.23
N TYR A 201 -20.69 5.83 10.04
CA TYR A 201 -21.00 6.58 8.82
C TYR A 201 -22.46 7.06 8.83
N GLN A 202 -22.68 8.32 8.45
CA GLN A 202 -24.02 8.89 8.35
C GLN A 202 -24.51 8.77 6.90
N ALA A 203 -25.59 8.02 6.68
CA ALA A 203 -26.23 7.92 5.37
C ALA A 203 -26.66 9.32 4.87
N GLY A 204 -26.44 9.59 3.59
CA GLY A 204 -26.63 10.90 2.97
C GLY A 204 -25.46 11.88 3.18
N ALA A 205 -24.39 11.51 3.89
CA ALA A 205 -23.28 12.44 4.15
C ALA A 205 -22.52 12.83 2.87
N VAL A 206 -22.44 11.93 1.88
CA VAL A 206 -21.84 12.24 0.56
C VAL A 206 -22.67 13.31 -0.15
N GLU A 207 -24.00 13.15 -0.20
CA GLU A 207 -24.92 14.12 -0.81
C GLU A 207 -24.89 15.45 -0.07
N GLN A 208 -24.90 15.42 1.28
CA GLN A 208 -24.84 16.61 2.12
C GLN A 208 -23.59 17.46 1.87
N LEU A 209 -22.45 16.84 1.57
CA LEU A 209 -21.23 17.55 1.22
C LEU A 209 -21.29 18.18 -0.19
N GLY A 210 -22.02 17.55 -1.13
CA GLY A 210 -22.29 18.11 -2.47
C GLY A 210 -21.13 18.09 -3.47
N TYR A 211 -20.01 17.43 -3.16
CA TYR A 211 -18.82 17.37 -4.02
C TYR A 211 -18.61 16.04 -4.75
N GLY A 212 -19.53 15.08 -4.59
CA GLY A 212 -19.40 13.72 -5.11
C GLY A 212 -18.57 12.79 -4.22
N VAL A 213 -18.67 11.48 -4.48
CA VAL A 213 -18.09 10.44 -3.61
C VAL A 213 -16.57 10.53 -3.52
N ASP A 214 -15.85 10.69 -4.63
CA ASP A 214 -14.38 10.74 -4.63
C ASP A 214 -13.83 11.85 -3.73
N LYS A 215 -14.40 13.06 -3.84
CA LYS A 215 -14.00 14.20 -3.03
C LYS A 215 -14.41 14.03 -1.58
N TYR A 216 -15.59 13.46 -1.31
CA TYR A 216 -16.00 13.14 0.06
C TYR A 216 -14.99 12.18 0.70
N VAL A 217 -14.64 11.10 0.00
CA VAL A 217 -13.71 10.07 0.48
C VAL A 217 -12.34 10.68 0.79
N LEU A 218 -11.78 11.50 -0.12
CA LEU A 218 -10.49 12.17 0.12
C LEU A 218 -10.51 13.18 1.28
N LEU A 219 -11.66 13.81 1.57
CA LEU A 219 -11.79 14.82 2.61
C LEU A 219 -12.18 14.26 3.99
N ARG A 220 -12.94 13.16 4.02
CA ARG A 220 -13.61 12.64 5.23
C ARG A 220 -13.25 11.21 5.61
N VAL A 221 -12.68 10.44 4.68
CA VAL A 221 -12.33 9.03 4.92
C VAL A 221 -10.82 8.86 5.01
N GLY A 222 -10.08 9.21 3.97
CA GLY A 222 -8.62 9.04 3.96
C GLY A 222 -8.00 9.19 2.58
N PRO A 223 -6.67 9.09 2.48
CA PRO A 223 -5.99 9.09 1.19
C PRO A 223 -6.13 7.73 0.50
N PHE A 224 -6.46 7.74 -0.80
CA PHE A 224 -6.54 6.55 -1.64
C PHE A 224 -5.72 6.75 -2.91
N PRO A 225 -4.79 5.83 -3.25
CA PRO A 225 -3.89 6.01 -4.39
C PRO A 225 -4.61 6.26 -5.70
N ASP A 226 -5.66 5.50 -5.99
CA ASP A 226 -6.45 5.61 -7.23
C ASP A 226 -7.19 6.95 -7.33
N LEU A 227 -7.79 7.44 -6.25
CA LEU A 227 -8.49 8.74 -6.25
C LEU A 227 -7.53 9.91 -6.48
N TYR A 228 -6.32 9.85 -5.91
CA TYR A 228 -5.26 10.82 -6.20
C TYR A 228 -4.81 10.77 -7.67
N GLN A 229 -4.68 9.56 -8.23
CA GLN A 229 -4.33 9.39 -9.64
C GLN A 229 -5.42 9.93 -10.57
N THR A 230 -6.69 9.65 -10.26
CA THR A 230 -7.85 10.15 -11.00
C THR A 230 -7.89 11.67 -10.95
N MET A 231 -7.74 12.27 -9.76
CA MET A 231 -7.72 13.73 -9.60
C MET A 231 -6.57 14.37 -10.39
N ALA A 232 -5.36 13.82 -10.31
CA ALA A 232 -4.22 14.32 -11.06
C ALA A 232 -4.45 14.26 -12.59
N ARG A 233 -4.93 13.11 -13.10
CA ARG A 233 -5.27 12.96 -14.53
C ARG A 233 -6.33 13.96 -14.97
N GLN A 234 -7.40 14.15 -14.19
CA GLN A 234 -8.46 15.12 -14.50
C GLN A 234 -7.95 16.56 -14.58
N HIS A 235 -6.96 16.94 -13.77
CA HIS A 235 -6.31 18.25 -13.88
C HIS A 235 -5.41 18.33 -15.12
N ALA A 236 -4.63 17.28 -15.40
CA ALA A 236 -3.79 17.20 -16.60
C ALA A 236 -4.61 17.33 -17.90
N GLU A 237 -5.74 16.62 -17.99
CA GLU A 237 -6.67 16.66 -19.13
C GLU A 237 -7.26 18.06 -19.37
N LYS A 238 -7.37 18.87 -18.33
CA LYS A 238 -7.83 20.27 -18.40
C LYS A 238 -6.71 21.25 -18.71
N GLY A 239 -5.47 20.78 -18.90
CA GLY A 239 -4.29 21.62 -19.08
C GLY A 239 -3.81 22.30 -17.79
N ASP A 240 -4.30 21.89 -16.62
CA ASP A 240 -3.88 22.41 -15.33
C ASP A 240 -2.73 21.56 -14.77
N GLU A 241 -1.53 21.79 -15.31
CA GLU A 241 -0.31 21.08 -14.93
C GLU A 241 -0.02 21.24 -13.43
N GLN A 242 -0.16 22.45 -12.88
CA GLN A 242 0.18 22.71 -11.48
C GLN A 242 -0.70 21.91 -10.52
N SER A 243 -2.03 21.97 -10.68
CA SER A 243 -2.92 21.20 -9.81
C SER A 243 -2.75 19.68 -10.01
N SER A 244 -2.43 19.25 -11.24
CA SER A 244 -2.12 17.85 -11.53
C SER A 244 -0.91 17.34 -10.75
N LEU A 245 0.20 18.08 -10.81
CA LEU A 245 1.43 17.73 -10.10
C LEU A 245 1.26 17.82 -8.58
N ILE A 246 0.55 18.85 -8.07
CA ILE A 246 0.23 18.97 -6.64
C ILE A 246 -0.58 17.77 -6.14
N ALA A 247 -1.58 17.32 -6.92
CA ALA A 247 -2.37 16.15 -6.57
C ALA A 247 -1.51 14.88 -6.49
N ALA A 248 -0.63 14.66 -7.47
CA ALA A 248 0.25 13.50 -7.51
C ALA A 248 1.32 13.53 -6.40
N GLU A 249 1.92 14.70 -6.13
CA GLU A 249 2.91 14.87 -5.06
C GLU A 249 2.27 14.71 -3.67
N ALA A 250 1.05 15.21 -3.47
CA ALA A 250 0.31 15.00 -2.23
C ALA A 250 0.09 13.50 -1.94
N ALA A 251 -0.09 12.68 -2.97
CA ALA A 251 -0.18 11.23 -2.83
C ALA A 251 1.13 10.64 -2.27
N ASN A 252 2.29 11.04 -2.80
CA ASN A 252 3.61 10.59 -2.31
C ASN A 252 3.82 10.93 -0.83
N GLY A 253 3.36 12.10 -0.39
CA GLY A 253 3.45 12.50 1.02
C GLY A 253 2.51 11.72 1.94
N LYS A 254 1.27 11.46 1.51
CA LYS A 254 0.24 10.81 2.33
C LYS A 254 0.30 9.28 2.33
N LEU A 255 0.91 8.69 1.31
CA LEU A 255 1.00 7.26 1.06
C LEU A 255 2.47 6.84 0.96
N ALA A 256 3.31 7.41 1.84
CA ALA A 256 4.75 7.21 1.82
C ALA A 256 5.11 5.71 2.00
N GLY A 257 6.32 5.33 1.58
CA GLY A 257 6.79 3.94 1.66
C GLY A 257 6.28 3.01 0.55
N PHE A 258 5.38 3.48 -0.34
CA PHE A 258 4.94 2.73 -1.51
C PHE A 258 5.48 3.33 -2.81
N GLY A 259 6.37 2.61 -3.50
CA GLY A 259 6.98 3.00 -4.77
C GLY A 259 5.96 3.32 -5.87
N SER A 260 4.80 2.65 -5.88
CA SER A 260 3.75 2.85 -6.88
C SER A 260 3.26 4.30 -7.01
N THR A 261 3.31 5.12 -5.95
CA THR A 261 2.93 6.53 -6.03
C THR A 261 3.97 7.35 -6.79
N PHE A 262 5.25 7.11 -6.51
CA PHE A 262 6.37 7.74 -7.25
C PHE A 262 6.43 7.27 -8.70
N ARG A 263 6.11 6.00 -8.97
CA ARG A 263 5.96 5.51 -10.34
C ARG A 263 4.88 6.28 -11.10
N PHE A 264 3.69 6.45 -10.50
CA PHE A 264 2.63 7.24 -11.12
C PHE A 264 3.08 8.70 -11.35
N TYR A 265 3.72 9.30 -10.35
CA TYR A 265 4.22 10.67 -10.43
C TYR A 265 5.25 10.84 -11.56
N ALA A 266 6.20 9.92 -11.68
CA ALA A 266 7.18 9.91 -12.76
C ALA A 266 6.50 9.82 -14.14
N ARG A 267 5.54 8.90 -14.31
CA ARG A 267 4.77 8.80 -15.57
C ARG A 267 4.03 10.10 -15.88
N LEU A 268 3.42 10.72 -14.88
CA LEU A 268 2.68 11.96 -15.05
C LEU A 268 3.62 13.10 -15.47
N LEU A 269 4.77 13.24 -14.83
CA LEU A 269 5.81 14.20 -15.22
C LEU A 269 6.26 13.96 -16.66
N ALA A 270 6.53 12.71 -17.06
CA ALA A 270 6.91 12.37 -18.44
C ALA A 270 5.86 12.75 -19.49
N SER A 271 4.59 12.89 -19.09
CA SER A 271 3.51 13.31 -20.00
C SER A 271 3.49 14.82 -20.29
N PHE A 272 4.18 15.62 -19.48
CA PHE A 272 4.26 17.08 -19.65
C PHE A 272 5.56 17.49 -20.38
N PRO A 273 5.53 18.58 -21.17
CA PRO A 273 6.72 19.06 -21.87
C PRO A 273 7.79 19.56 -20.89
N ASN A 274 9.06 19.31 -21.19
CA ASN A 274 10.23 19.81 -20.42
C ASN A 274 10.33 19.32 -18.97
N ARG A 275 9.67 18.21 -18.60
CA ARG A 275 9.71 17.62 -17.23
C ARG A 275 10.53 16.33 -17.15
N HIS A 276 11.34 16.03 -18.15
CA HIS A 276 12.06 14.75 -18.24
C HIS A 276 13.05 14.52 -17.10
N GLU A 277 13.72 15.57 -16.60
CA GLU A 277 14.64 15.44 -15.45
C GLU A 277 13.89 15.13 -14.15
N GLU A 278 12.79 15.83 -13.89
CA GLU A 278 11.93 15.58 -12.73
C GLU A 278 11.32 14.17 -12.79
N SER A 279 10.86 13.75 -13.98
CA SER A 279 10.37 12.38 -14.20
C SER A 279 11.43 11.34 -13.87
N ARG A 280 12.67 11.53 -14.36
CA ARG A 280 13.79 10.63 -14.09
C ARG A 280 14.08 10.55 -12.60
N ASP A 281 14.12 11.69 -11.92
CA ASP A 281 14.43 11.75 -10.50
C ASP A 281 13.31 11.11 -9.67
N ALA A 282 12.04 11.32 -10.03
CA ALA A 282 10.90 10.63 -9.41
C ALA A 282 10.94 9.11 -9.62
N ALA A 283 11.31 8.64 -10.81
CA ALA A 283 11.49 7.21 -11.09
C ALA A 283 12.64 6.60 -10.28
N ARG A 284 13.75 7.34 -10.11
CA ARG A 284 14.86 6.90 -9.25
C ARG A 284 14.48 6.90 -7.76
N MET A 285 13.64 7.83 -7.32
CA MET A 285 13.07 7.79 -5.97
C MET A 285 12.16 6.58 -5.77
N CYS A 286 11.39 6.17 -6.79
CA CYS A 286 10.60 4.93 -6.77
C CYS A 286 11.49 3.70 -6.51
N LEU A 287 12.65 3.61 -7.17
CA LEU A 287 13.62 2.51 -7.03
C LEU A 287 14.39 2.52 -5.69
N ARG A 288 14.29 3.60 -4.91
CA ARG A 288 14.83 3.70 -3.56
C ARG A 288 13.85 3.24 -2.47
N LEU A 289 12.60 2.96 -2.84
CA LEU A 289 11.62 2.32 -1.96
C LEU A 289 11.66 0.80 -2.20
N PRO A 290 11.13 -0.04 -1.29
CA PRO A 290 11.16 -1.48 -1.48
C PRO A 290 10.53 -1.84 -2.81
N LEU A 291 11.23 -2.65 -3.58
CA LEU A 291 10.89 -2.87 -4.98
C LEU A 291 9.55 -3.60 -5.13
N THR A 292 9.16 -4.38 -4.12
CA THR A 292 7.87 -5.06 -4.03
C THR A 292 6.68 -4.10 -3.96
N THR A 293 6.90 -2.80 -3.72
CA THR A 293 5.83 -1.78 -3.65
C THR A 293 5.66 -0.98 -4.94
N ILE A 294 6.48 -1.24 -5.97
CA ILE A 294 6.43 -0.57 -7.28
C ILE A 294 5.14 -0.96 -8.03
N GLY A 295 4.78 -2.25 -7.98
CA GLY A 295 3.65 -2.80 -8.69
C GLY A 295 3.56 -4.32 -8.60
N MET A 296 2.67 -4.90 -9.40
CA MET A 296 2.33 -6.33 -9.37
C MET A 296 2.85 -7.08 -10.59
N SER A 297 3.52 -6.41 -11.53
CA SER A 297 4.01 -7.00 -12.78
C SER A 297 5.42 -6.56 -13.10
N MET A 298 6.16 -7.38 -13.83
CA MET A 298 7.51 -7.03 -14.31
C MET A 298 7.50 -5.84 -15.28
N ASP A 299 6.37 -5.59 -15.95
CA ASP A 299 6.18 -4.39 -16.76
C ASP A 299 6.20 -3.11 -15.92
N ASP A 300 5.73 -3.16 -14.66
CA ASP A 300 5.81 -2.02 -13.75
C ASP A 300 7.29 -1.67 -13.44
N PHE A 301 8.17 -2.68 -13.35
CA PHE A 301 9.61 -2.49 -13.16
C PHE A 301 10.28 -1.95 -14.42
N ARG A 302 9.95 -2.53 -15.59
CA ARG A 302 10.48 -2.08 -16.88
C ARG A 302 10.19 -0.60 -17.10
N GLU A 303 8.95 -0.19 -16.86
CA GLU A 303 8.56 1.20 -17.03
C GLU A 303 9.37 2.15 -16.13
N VAL A 304 9.54 1.82 -14.85
CA VAL A 304 10.32 2.64 -13.93
C VAL A 304 11.80 2.70 -14.33
N ALA A 305 12.35 1.60 -14.84
CA ALA A 305 13.72 1.57 -15.35
C ALA A 305 13.91 2.50 -16.56
N VAL A 306 12.95 2.51 -17.48
CA VAL A 306 12.95 3.39 -18.66
C VAL A 306 12.82 4.85 -18.23
N LEU A 307 11.81 5.17 -17.41
CA LEU A 307 11.61 6.53 -16.89
C LEU A 307 12.84 7.02 -16.10
N GLY A 308 13.50 6.13 -15.36
CA GLY A 308 14.71 6.41 -14.58
C GLY A 308 16.01 6.49 -15.39
N GLN A 309 15.93 6.29 -16.72
CA GLN A 309 17.06 6.23 -17.65
C GLN A 309 18.12 5.20 -17.23
N LEU A 310 17.65 4.04 -16.75
CA LEU A 310 18.48 2.87 -16.46
C LEU A 310 18.37 1.82 -17.57
N ALA A 311 17.27 1.85 -18.32
CA ALA A 311 17.00 1.01 -19.47
C ALA A 311 16.42 1.86 -20.60
N GLU A 312 16.47 1.32 -21.80
CA GLU A 312 15.91 1.92 -23.00
C GLU A 312 14.56 1.28 -23.33
N GLU A 313 13.68 1.98 -24.06
CA GLU A 313 12.36 1.45 -24.44
C GLU A 313 12.44 0.16 -25.28
N GLN A 314 13.49 0.03 -26.09
CA GLN A 314 13.75 -1.13 -26.94
C GLN A 314 14.39 -2.32 -26.20
N ASP A 315 14.82 -2.15 -24.95
CA ASP A 315 15.39 -3.25 -24.19
C ASP A 315 14.36 -4.36 -23.99
N SER A 316 14.81 -5.61 -24.09
CA SER A 316 13.96 -6.73 -23.69
C SER A 316 13.72 -6.68 -22.18
N LEU A 317 12.63 -7.28 -21.71
CA LEU A 317 12.35 -7.34 -20.26
C LEU A 317 13.53 -7.93 -19.48
N LYS A 318 14.17 -8.97 -20.04
CA LYS A 318 15.34 -9.61 -19.43
C LYS A 318 16.51 -8.64 -19.29
N ASP A 319 16.80 -7.86 -20.32
CA ASP A 319 17.90 -6.89 -20.30
C ASP A 319 17.60 -5.74 -19.33
N THR A 320 16.36 -5.26 -19.29
CA THR A 320 15.93 -4.24 -18.33
C THR A 320 16.10 -4.72 -16.88
N ILE A 321 15.66 -5.94 -16.57
CA ILE A 321 15.81 -6.52 -15.23
C ILE A 321 17.30 -6.71 -14.88
N ALA A 322 18.14 -7.14 -15.82
CA ALA A 322 19.57 -7.26 -15.59
C ALA A 322 20.23 -5.91 -15.25
N LYS A 323 19.85 -4.84 -15.97
CA LYS A 323 20.33 -3.46 -15.68
C LYS A 323 19.83 -2.95 -14.33
N LEU A 324 18.57 -3.22 -13.97
CA LEU A 324 18.05 -2.90 -12.64
C LEU A 324 18.80 -3.65 -11.54
N ASN A 325 19.12 -4.92 -11.76
CA ASN A 325 19.86 -5.71 -10.77
C ASN A 325 21.30 -5.18 -10.59
N ASP A 326 22.00 -4.85 -11.68
CA ASP A 326 23.33 -4.22 -11.61
C ASP A 326 23.30 -2.89 -10.86
N MET A 327 22.28 -2.07 -11.08
CA MET A 327 22.06 -0.82 -10.33
C MET A 327 21.82 -1.10 -8.84
N TYR A 328 20.96 -2.07 -8.53
CA TYR A 328 20.62 -2.43 -7.16
C TYR A 328 21.84 -2.94 -6.38
N GLU A 329 22.65 -3.83 -6.98
CA GLU A 329 23.87 -4.32 -6.34
C GLU A 329 24.90 -3.20 -6.13
N LYS A 330 25.05 -2.27 -7.08
CA LYS A 330 25.92 -1.10 -6.91
C LYS A 330 25.49 -0.20 -5.75
N LEU A 331 24.19 0.06 -5.61
CA LEU A 331 23.66 0.82 -4.47
C LEU A 331 23.96 0.11 -3.16
N ARG A 332 23.70 -1.19 -3.09
CA ARG A 332 23.96 -2.00 -1.91
C ARG A 332 25.44 -2.00 -1.51
N MET A 333 26.35 -2.17 -2.49
CA MET A 333 27.79 -2.12 -2.22
C MET A 333 28.22 -0.76 -1.68
N ALA A 334 27.72 0.34 -2.27
CA ALA A 334 28.00 1.69 -1.79
C ALA A 334 27.49 1.91 -0.35
N GLU A 335 26.29 1.44 -0.02
CA GLU A 335 25.74 1.51 1.34
C GLU A 335 26.55 0.69 2.35
N GLN A 336 27.07 -0.47 1.94
CA GLN A 336 27.95 -1.29 2.79
C GLN A 336 29.31 -0.64 3.05
N GLU A 337 29.85 0.09 2.07
CA GLU A 337 31.13 0.82 2.21
C GLU A 337 30.99 2.07 3.09
N GLU A 338 29.83 2.74 3.08
CA GLU A 338 29.56 3.93 3.89
C GLU A 338 29.25 3.59 5.37
N ASP A 339 28.70 2.41 5.66
CA ASP A 339 28.19 2.08 6.98
C ASP A 339 29.23 1.39 7.90
N GLY A 340 30.06 2.20 8.55
CA GLY A 340 31.13 1.73 9.47
C GLY A 340 30.67 1.12 10.81
N SER A 341 29.37 1.10 11.15
CA SER A 341 28.87 0.48 12.40
C SER A 341 27.37 0.15 12.39
N LYS A 342 26.92 -0.79 11.55
CA LYS A 342 25.55 -1.34 11.64
C LYS A 342 25.36 -2.17 12.91
N THR A 343 24.22 -2.01 13.56
CA THR A 343 23.81 -2.94 14.62
C THR A 343 23.45 -4.30 14.01
N PRO A 344 23.52 -5.40 14.76
CA PRO A 344 23.08 -6.71 14.28
C PRO A 344 21.62 -6.70 13.78
N GLU A 345 20.74 -5.95 14.45
CA GLU A 345 19.35 -5.77 14.03
C GLU A 345 19.25 -5.09 12.66
N GLN A 346 20.02 -4.01 12.44
CA GLN A 346 20.02 -3.33 11.14
C GLN A 346 20.56 -4.23 10.03
N ALA A 347 21.63 -4.98 10.29
CA ALA A 347 22.21 -5.88 9.30
C ALA A 347 21.22 -6.99 8.89
N ALA A 348 20.46 -7.54 9.85
CA ALA A 348 19.42 -8.53 9.58
C ALA A 348 18.25 -7.94 8.78
N ILE A 349 17.82 -6.71 9.11
CA ILE A 349 16.77 -5.99 8.37
C ILE A 349 17.21 -5.72 6.92
N ASP A 350 18.45 -5.30 6.71
CA ASP A 350 19.02 -5.08 5.37
C ASP A 350 19.12 -6.39 4.58
N GLU A 351 19.48 -7.49 5.23
CA GLU A 351 19.51 -8.83 4.62
C GLU A 351 18.11 -9.31 4.22
N ALA A 352 17.10 -9.13 5.08
CA ALA A 352 15.72 -9.45 4.76
C ALA A 352 15.20 -8.60 3.59
N SER A 353 15.49 -7.30 3.59
CA SER A 353 15.12 -6.38 2.50
C SER A 353 15.76 -6.80 1.18
N TYR A 354 17.06 -7.15 1.22
CA TYR A 354 17.80 -7.65 0.07
C TYR A 354 17.17 -8.91 -0.54
N LEU A 355 16.82 -9.90 0.30
CA LEU A 355 16.18 -11.13 -0.19
C LEU A 355 14.84 -10.85 -0.87
N MET A 356 14.06 -9.91 -0.34
CA MET A 356 12.76 -9.54 -0.90
C MET A 356 12.92 -8.86 -2.26
N ASP A 357 13.82 -7.88 -2.37
CA ASP A 357 14.05 -7.12 -3.59
C ASP A 357 14.66 -7.98 -4.70
N GLN A 358 15.63 -8.84 -4.37
CA GLN A 358 16.21 -9.79 -5.33
C GLN A 358 15.17 -10.78 -5.86
N THR A 359 14.28 -11.26 -5.00
CA THR A 359 13.20 -12.17 -5.40
C THR A 359 12.20 -11.44 -6.30
N ALA A 360 11.86 -10.19 -5.97
CA ALA A 360 11.02 -9.34 -6.81
C ALA A 360 11.61 -9.13 -8.20
N LEU A 361 12.90 -8.82 -8.31
CA LEU A 361 13.59 -8.59 -9.58
C LEU A 361 13.76 -9.86 -10.41
N SER A 362 14.14 -10.97 -9.77
CA SER A 362 14.42 -12.23 -10.47
C SER A 362 13.16 -12.98 -10.90
N GLY A 363 12.00 -12.69 -10.29
CA GLY A 363 10.78 -13.47 -10.47
C GLY A 363 10.87 -14.88 -9.86
N ALA A 364 11.79 -15.07 -8.91
CA ALA A 364 11.91 -16.31 -8.16
C ALA A 364 10.69 -16.55 -7.25
N ARG A 365 10.53 -17.79 -6.80
CA ARG A 365 9.38 -18.16 -5.96
C ARG A 365 9.58 -17.64 -4.54
N TRP A 366 8.58 -16.92 -4.02
CA TRP A 366 8.55 -16.46 -2.63
C TRP A 366 8.70 -17.61 -1.63
N SER A 367 8.19 -18.80 -1.96
CA SER A 367 8.30 -20.00 -1.14
C SER A 367 9.74 -20.38 -0.80
N GLU A 368 10.71 -20.07 -1.67
CA GLU A 368 12.11 -20.44 -1.51
C GLU A 368 12.86 -19.56 -0.50
N ILE A 369 12.41 -18.32 -0.29
CA ILE A 369 13.06 -17.38 0.63
C ILE A 369 12.42 -17.37 2.03
N ARG A 370 11.20 -17.88 2.19
CA ARG A 370 10.48 -17.89 3.48
C ARG A 370 11.30 -18.50 4.64
N PRO A 371 11.95 -19.67 4.50
CA PRO A 371 12.77 -20.23 5.58
C PRO A 371 13.98 -19.36 5.95
N LYS A 372 14.57 -18.68 4.95
CA LYS A 372 15.69 -17.75 5.17
C LYS A 372 15.21 -16.52 5.93
N LEU A 373 14.08 -15.93 5.53
CA LEU A 373 13.45 -14.82 6.25
C LEU A 373 13.11 -15.20 7.70
N GLY A 374 12.54 -16.39 7.92
CA GLY A 374 12.25 -16.89 9.26
C GLY A 374 13.51 -17.00 10.14
N THR A 375 14.61 -17.46 9.57
CA THR A 375 15.91 -17.52 10.27
C THR A 375 16.45 -16.13 10.61
N ILE A 376 16.38 -15.19 9.66
CA ILE A 376 16.81 -13.79 9.86
C ILE A 376 16.02 -13.14 10.99
N PHE A 377 14.69 -13.23 10.99
CA PHE A 377 13.86 -12.62 12.04
C PHE A 377 14.07 -13.26 13.41
N ARG A 378 14.29 -14.58 13.50
CA ARG A 378 14.67 -15.25 14.76
C ARG A 378 16.00 -14.76 15.30
N SER A 379 16.97 -14.45 14.44
CA SER A 379 18.30 -13.99 14.86
C SER A 379 18.26 -12.64 15.60
N ILE A 380 17.17 -11.88 15.45
CA ILE A 380 16.94 -10.57 16.08
C ILE A 380 15.73 -10.58 17.02
N ASP A 381 15.34 -11.76 17.50
CA ASP A 381 14.24 -11.96 18.47
C ASP A 381 12.84 -11.51 17.98
N ARG A 382 12.64 -11.36 16.66
CA ARG A 382 11.34 -11.09 16.02
C ARG A 382 10.61 -12.41 15.72
N VAL A 383 10.39 -13.22 16.76
CA VAL A 383 9.85 -14.60 16.63
C VAL A 383 8.44 -14.61 16.02
N ASP A 384 7.62 -13.62 16.34
CA ASP A 384 6.30 -13.41 15.80
C ASP A 384 6.31 -13.12 14.28
N MET A 385 7.28 -12.33 13.81
CA MET A 385 7.48 -12.09 12.38
C MET A 385 8.04 -13.33 11.68
N ALA A 386 8.97 -14.05 12.33
CA ALA A 386 9.52 -15.30 11.81
C ALA A 386 8.40 -16.34 11.56
N LYS A 387 7.49 -16.52 12.53
CA LYS A 387 6.32 -17.40 12.38
C LYS A 387 5.38 -16.97 11.26
N PHE A 388 5.19 -15.66 11.11
CA PHE A 388 4.34 -15.11 10.06
C PHE A 388 4.87 -15.38 8.65
N VAL A 389 6.18 -15.19 8.43
CA VAL A 389 6.78 -15.38 7.10
C VAL A 389 7.05 -16.85 6.78
N ASP A 390 7.34 -17.66 7.80
CA ASP A 390 7.79 -19.05 7.70
C ASP A 390 6.82 -20.00 8.41
N LEU A 391 5.62 -20.13 7.85
CA LEU A 391 4.49 -20.88 8.41
C LEU A 391 4.77 -22.38 8.68
N TYR A 392 5.85 -22.94 8.12
CA TYR A 392 6.13 -24.38 8.16
C TYR A 392 7.27 -24.78 9.10
N SER A 393 7.84 -23.81 9.81
CA SER A 393 9.08 -24.00 10.57
C SER A 393 8.92 -24.63 11.96
N ASP A 394 7.69 -24.78 12.44
CA ASP A 394 7.39 -25.51 13.69
C ASP A 394 7.13 -27.02 13.44
N LYS A 395 7.62 -27.58 12.33
CA LYS A 395 7.59 -29.03 12.02
C LYS A 395 8.88 -29.75 12.38
#